data_AF-A0AAW5XEX6-F1
#
_entry.id   AF-A0AAW5XEX6-F1
#
_cell.length_a   1.000
_cell.length_b   1.000
_cell.length_c   1.000
_cell.angle_alpha   90.00
_cell.angle_beta   90.00
_cell.angle_gamma   90.00
#
_symmetry.space_group_name_H-M   'P 1'
#
loop_
_entity.id
_entity.type
_entity.pdbx_description
1 polymer ?
#
loop_
_entity_poly.entity_id
_entity_poly.type
_entity_poly.pdbx_seq_one_letter_code
_entity_poly.pdbx_strand_id
1 'polypeptide(L)'
;GVAYKYEVKEQPVDGYKSEVKGYDITNTKVGETKVEGTKTWNDNNATDRPSSIKVDLLQNGKVVDTKEVTAKTNWKYTFEKLQAYDENGVAYKYEVKEQPVDGYKSEVKGYDITNTKIKDEPNVDPKDPSTNPKDPSTDPKDPSTDPKNPNTNTGNNSDSKVPPTTENDKPTLLPNTGGTSAGMSSILGGMVLFLLGGILLARQRIK
;
A
#
# COMPACT_ATOMS: atom_id res chain seq x y z
N GLY A 1 -4.04 -53.54 -12.32
CA GLY A 1 -5.12 -52.53 -12.29
C GLY A 1 -4.71 -51.33 -13.12
N VAL A 2 -5.65 -50.56 -13.67
CA VAL A 2 -5.36 -49.32 -14.41
C VAL A 2 -5.50 -48.13 -13.46
N ALA A 3 -4.56 -47.20 -13.49
CA ALA A 3 -4.58 -46.00 -12.65
C ALA A 3 -5.55 -44.93 -13.18
N TYR A 4 -6.12 -44.17 -12.25
CA TYR A 4 -6.92 -42.98 -12.56
C TYR A 4 -6.07 -41.73 -12.37
N LYS A 5 -6.24 -40.75 -13.27
CA LYS A 5 -5.74 -39.38 -13.08
C LYS A 5 -6.86 -38.52 -12.50
N TYR A 6 -6.54 -37.76 -11.46
CA TYR A 6 -7.45 -36.81 -10.82
C TYR A 6 -6.95 -35.38 -11.06
N GLU A 7 -7.89 -34.46 -11.26
CA GLU A 7 -7.63 -33.03 -11.39
C GLU A 7 -8.68 -32.26 -10.58
N VAL A 8 -8.26 -31.15 -9.96
CA VAL A 8 -9.13 -30.21 -9.27
C VAL A 8 -9.38 -28.97 -10.12
N LYS A 9 -10.61 -28.48 -10.09
CA LYS A 9 -11.00 -27.19 -10.66
C LYS A 9 -11.84 -26.43 -9.66
N GLU A 10 -11.65 -25.12 -9.60
CA GLU A 10 -12.51 -24.23 -8.83
C GLU A 10 -13.51 -23.56 -9.77
N GLN A 11 -14.72 -23.30 -9.26
CA GLN A 11 -15.66 -22.44 -9.95
C GLN A 11 -15.22 -20.97 -9.82
N PRO A 12 -15.46 -20.12 -10.84
CA PRO A 12 -15.14 -18.71 -10.74
C PRO A 12 -15.80 -18.06 -9.52
N VAL A 13 -15.01 -17.30 -8.76
CA VAL A 13 -15.47 -16.52 -7.61
C VAL A 13 -15.26 -15.04 -7.94
N ASP A 14 -16.34 -14.26 -7.84
CA ASP A 14 -16.28 -12.83 -8.16
C ASP A 14 -15.30 -12.09 -7.22
N GLY A 15 -14.49 -11.20 -7.79
CA GLY A 15 -13.42 -10.49 -7.06
C GLY A 15 -12.20 -11.34 -6.68
N TYR A 16 -12.10 -12.59 -7.15
CA TYR A 16 -10.92 -13.43 -6.95
C TYR A 16 -10.39 -14.01 -8.26
N LYS A 17 -9.07 -14.17 -8.31
CA LYS A 17 -8.36 -14.90 -9.35
C LYS A 17 -7.82 -16.20 -8.74
N SER A 18 -8.25 -17.33 -9.28
CA SER A 18 -7.83 -18.66 -8.83
C SER A 18 -6.61 -19.17 -9.62
N GLU A 19 -5.67 -19.81 -8.94
CA GLU A 19 -4.56 -20.55 -9.53
C GLU A 19 -4.51 -21.98 -8.96
N VAL A 20 -4.41 -22.99 -9.83
CA VAL A 20 -4.36 -24.41 -9.45
C VAL A 20 -2.96 -24.97 -9.70
N LYS A 21 -2.30 -25.47 -8.65
CA LYS A 21 -0.98 -26.11 -8.70
C LYS A 21 -1.09 -27.52 -8.11
N GLY A 22 -1.25 -28.52 -8.98
CA GLY A 22 -1.50 -29.90 -8.55
C GLY A 22 -2.87 -30.02 -7.88
N TYR A 23 -2.89 -30.16 -6.56
CA TYR A 23 -4.12 -30.17 -5.76
C TYR A 23 -4.32 -28.90 -4.92
N ASP A 24 -3.34 -28.00 -4.91
CA ASP A 24 -3.44 -26.74 -4.20
C ASP A 24 -4.15 -25.70 -5.06
N ILE A 25 -5.10 -25.00 -4.46
CA ILE A 25 -5.86 -23.91 -5.07
C ILE A 25 -5.55 -22.64 -4.28
N THR A 26 -5.02 -21.62 -4.96
CA THR A 26 -4.77 -20.31 -4.38
C THR A 26 -5.75 -19.30 -4.95
N ASN A 27 -6.44 -18.57 -4.07
CA ASN A 27 -7.36 -17.50 -4.43
C ASN A 27 -6.74 -16.15 -4.06
N THR A 28 -6.50 -15.31 -5.07
CA THR A 28 -5.96 -13.96 -4.89
C THR A 28 -7.05 -12.93 -5.12
N LYS A 29 -7.23 -12.01 -4.18
CA LYS A 29 -8.22 -10.93 -4.31
C LYS A 29 -7.80 -9.95 -5.40
N VAL A 30 -8.73 -9.59 -6.26
CA VAL A 30 -8.52 -8.64 -7.38
C VAL A 30 -9.67 -7.65 -7.45
N GLY A 31 -9.43 -6.52 -8.10
CA GLY A 31 -10.48 -5.52 -8.32
C GLY A 31 -9.91 -4.16 -8.71
N GLU A 32 -10.80 -3.31 -9.21
CA GLU A 32 -10.50 -1.93 -9.53
C GLU A 32 -11.19 -0.97 -8.56
N THR A 33 -10.63 0.22 -8.42
CA THR A 33 -11.19 1.33 -7.66
C THR A 33 -10.99 2.64 -8.42
N LYS A 34 -11.54 3.72 -7.87
CA LYS A 34 -11.32 5.08 -8.34
C LYS A 34 -11.02 6.01 -7.18
N VAL A 35 -10.30 7.08 -7.48
CA VAL A 35 -10.05 8.19 -6.56
C VAL A 35 -10.64 9.45 -7.16
N GLU A 36 -11.52 10.11 -6.44
CA GLU A 36 -12.13 11.37 -6.86
C GLU A 36 -12.04 12.41 -5.76
N GLY A 37 -11.85 13.65 -6.18
CA GLY A 37 -11.68 14.76 -5.26
C GLY A 37 -12.04 16.09 -5.91
N THR A 38 -12.19 17.09 -5.05
CA THR A 38 -12.48 18.47 -5.42
C THR A 38 -11.38 19.39 -4.94
N LYS A 39 -11.18 20.48 -5.68
CA LYS A 39 -10.28 21.56 -5.34
C LYS A 39 -11.08 22.78 -4.90
N THR A 40 -10.78 23.26 -3.70
CA THR A 40 -11.34 24.47 -3.12
C THR A 40 -10.26 25.56 -2.99
N TRP A 41 -10.64 26.80 -3.26
CA TRP A 41 -9.79 27.98 -3.08
C TRP A 41 -10.33 28.84 -1.93
N ASN A 42 -9.53 29.02 -0.89
CA ASN A 42 -9.76 29.93 0.21
C ASN A 42 -8.85 31.16 0.06
N ASP A 43 -9.22 32.03 -0.88
CA ASP A 43 -8.36 33.12 -1.35
C ASP A 43 -9.11 34.45 -1.55
N ASN A 44 -10.33 34.54 -1.03
CA ASN A 44 -11.21 35.70 -1.24
C ASN A 44 -11.41 36.06 -2.73
N ASN A 45 -11.46 35.04 -3.60
CA ASN A 45 -11.60 35.19 -5.04
C ASN A 45 -10.49 36.03 -5.68
N ALA A 46 -9.25 35.72 -5.32
CA ALA A 46 -8.05 36.39 -5.78
C ALA A 46 -7.96 36.48 -7.32
N THR A 47 -7.49 37.61 -7.84
CA THR A 47 -7.38 37.87 -9.30
C THR A 47 -6.17 37.21 -9.96
N ASP A 48 -5.19 36.80 -9.16
CA ASP A 48 -3.93 36.16 -9.57
C ASP A 48 -3.95 34.64 -9.35
N ARG A 49 -5.13 34.05 -9.13
CA ARG A 49 -5.29 32.60 -9.04
C ARG A 49 -4.77 31.92 -10.32
N PRO A 50 -3.96 30.87 -10.23
CA PRO A 50 -3.49 30.15 -11.41
C PRO A 50 -4.66 29.50 -12.17
N SER A 51 -4.50 29.37 -13.48
CA SER A 51 -5.51 28.77 -14.36
C SER A 51 -5.64 27.26 -14.18
N SER A 52 -4.59 26.61 -13.66
CA SER A 52 -4.57 25.17 -13.39
C SER A 52 -3.68 24.82 -12.19
N ILE A 53 -3.88 23.62 -11.67
CA ILE A 53 -3.03 22.95 -10.68
C ILE A 53 -2.67 21.55 -11.18
N LYS A 54 -1.63 20.95 -10.61
CA LYS A 54 -1.30 19.54 -10.84
C LYS A 54 -1.51 18.75 -9.56
N VAL A 55 -2.31 17.70 -9.68
CA VAL A 55 -2.60 16.75 -8.59
C VAL A 55 -1.94 15.43 -8.92
N ASP A 56 -1.04 15.00 -8.07
CA ASP A 56 -0.38 13.70 -8.15
C ASP A 56 -1.21 12.66 -7.40
N LEU A 57 -1.42 11.50 -8.01
CA LEU A 57 -1.92 10.30 -7.37
C LEU A 57 -0.73 9.49 -6.87
N LEU A 58 -0.75 9.14 -5.58
CA LEU A 58 0.26 8.31 -4.95
C LEU A 58 -0.33 6.93 -4.66
N GLN A 59 0.39 5.89 -5.05
CA GLN A 59 0.13 4.50 -4.67
C GLN A 59 1.24 4.07 -3.72
N ASN A 60 0.89 3.69 -2.49
CA ASN A 60 1.83 3.32 -1.43
C ASN A 60 2.98 4.36 -1.25
N GLY A 61 2.65 5.64 -1.34
CA GLY A 61 3.60 6.75 -1.20
C GLY A 61 4.42 7.09 -2.45
N LYS A 62 4.25 6.37 -3.57
CA LYS A 62 4.93 6.67 -4.84
C LYS A 62 3.96 7.30 -5.83
N VAL A 63 4.38 8.37 -6.51
CA VAL A 63 3.59 8.97 -7.60
C VAL A 63 3.44 7.97 -8.75
N VAL A 64 2.19 7.73 -9.16
CA VAL A 64 1.84 6.80 -10.25
C VAL A 64 1.10 7.49 -11.39
N ASP A 65 0.46 8.62 -11.14
CA ASP A 65 -0.23 9.43 -12.16
C ASP A 65 -0.29 10.90 -11.73
N THR A 66 -0.49 11.81 -12.68
CA THR A 66 -0.65 13.25 -12.44
C THR A 66 -1.76 13.80 -13.32
N LYS A 67 -2.68 14.55 -12.72
CA LYS A 67 -3.78 15.19 -13.43
C LYS A 67 -3.72 16.71 -13.31
N GLU A 68 -3.89 17.38 -14.43
CA GLU A 68 -4.12 18.83 -14.47
C GLU A 68 -5.60 19.13 -14.18
N VAL A 69 -5.85 20.03 -13.23
CA VAL A 69 -7.19 20.41 -12.79
C VAL A 69 -7.38 21.90 -13.02
N THR A 70 -8.51 22.29 -13.59
CA THR A 70 -8.77 23.67 -14.04
C THR A 70 -10.18 24.12 -13.67
N ALA A 71 -10.46 25.41 -13.86
CA ALA A 71 -11.84 25.91 -13.76
C ALA A 71 -12.80 25.24 -14.76
N LYS A 72 -12.32 24.80 -15.93
CA LYS A 72 -13.16 24.11 -16.95
C LYS A 72 -13.66 22.75 -16.47
N THR A 73 -12.91 22.08 -15.59
CA THR A 73 -13.33 20.82 -14.97
C THR A 73 -14.10 21.05 -13.67
N ASN A 74 -14.55 22.30 -13.43
CA ASN A 74 -15.16 22.73 -12.18
C ASN A 74 -14.30 22.40 -10.96
N TRP A 75 -12.97 22.46 -11.11
CA TRP A 75 -12.02 22.11 -10.05
C TRP A 75 -12.22 20.68 -9.48
N LYS A 76 -12.74 19.76 -10.30
CA LYS A 76 -12.88 18.34 -9.95
C LYS A 76 -11.90 17.48 -10.71
N TYR A 77 -11.54 16.35 -10.12
CA TYR A 77 -10.68 15.36 -10.75
C TYR A 77 -11.05 13.94 -10.32
N THR A 78 -10.74 12.99 -11.20
CA THR A 78 -11.01 11.56 -10.98
C THR A 78 -9.90 10.74 -11.62
N PHE A 79 -9.33 9.79 -10.89
CA PHE A 79 -8.46 8.74 -11.38
C PHE A 79 -9.26 7.45 -11.40
N GLU A 80 -9.42 6.84 -12.57
CA GLU A 80 -10.27 5.66 -12.79
C GLU A 80 -9.43 4.40 -13.03
N LYS A 81 -10.04 3.22 -12.90
CA LYS A 81 -9.45 1.92 -13.22
C LYS A 81 -8.13 1.64 -12.48
N LEU A 82 -8.06 2.10 -11.23
CA LEU A 82 -6.92 1.88 -10.37
C LEU A 82 -6.99 0.46 -9.80
N GLN A 83 -5.89 -0.30 -9.85
CA GLN A 83 -5.87 -1.62 -9.20
C GLN A 83 -6.06 -1.45 -7.70
N ALA A 84 -7.00 -2.18 -7.10
CA ALA A 84 -7.27 -2.10 -5.67
C ALA A 84 -6.32 -2.97 -4.84
N TYR A 85 -5.78 -4.03 -5.44
CA TYR A 85 -4.93 -5.03 -4.78
C TYR A 85 -3.69 -5.34 -5.59
N ASP A 86 -2.60 -5.70 -4.91
CA ASP A 86 -1.38 -6.20 -5.52
C ASP A 86 -1.49 -7.67 -5.96
N GLU A 87 -0.39 -8.23 -6.46
CA GLU A 87 -0.32 -9.61 -6.95
C GLU A 87 -0.57 -10.67 -5.85
N ASN A 88 -0.47 -10.28 -4.58
CA ASN A 88 -0.73 -11.13 -3.42
C ASN A 88 -2.11 -10.87 -2.79
N GLY A 89 -2.91 -9.96 -3.38
CA GLY A 89 -4.23 -9.60 -2.85
C GLY A 89 -4.18 -8.59 -1.69
N VAL A 90 -3.04 -7.91 -1.47
CA VAL A 90 -2.90 -6.86 -0.45
C VAL A 90 -3.39 -5.54 -1.03
N ALA A 91 -4.22 -4.81 -0.28
CA ALA A 91 -4.82 -3.57 -0.77
C ALA A 91 -3.77 -2.47 -0.97
N TYR A 92 -3.85 -1.76 -2.09
CA TYR A 92 -3.07 -0.55 -2.31
C TYR A 92 -3.63 0.61 -1.48
N LYS A 93 -2.74 1.40 -0.89
CA LYS A 93 -3.09 2.69 -0.29
C LYS A 93 -2.97 3.77 -1.36
N TYR A 94 -4.06 4.48 -1.63
CA TYR A 94 -4.06 5.64 -2.50
C TYR A 94 -4.17 6.95 -1.72
N GLU A 95 -3.39 7.93 -2.13
CA GLU A 95 -3.36 9.28 -1.57
C GLU A 95 -3.22 10.29 -2.71
N VAL A 96 -3.58 11.55 -2.46
CA VAL A 96 -3.40 12.63 -3.42
C VAL A 96 -2.49 13.69 -2.84
N LYS A 97 -1.72 14.33 -3.71
CA LYS A 97 -0.86 15.46 -3.34
C LYS A 97 -0.94 16.53 -4.41
N GLU A 98 -1.08 17.78 -3.99
CA GLU A 98 -0.90 18.90 -4.92
C GLU A 98 0.58 19.21 -5.09
N GLN A 99 0.99 19.48 -6.32
CA GLN A 99 2.28 20.12 -6.57
C GLN A 99 2.27 21.56 -6.02
N PRO A 100 3.42 22.10 -5.57
CA PRO A 100 3.47 23.44 -5.00
C PRO A 100 2.84 24.49 -5.93
N VAL A 101 2.04 25.37 -5.35
CA VAL A 101 1.44 26.52 -6.03
C VAL A 101 1.93 27.78 -5.32
N ASP A 102 2.63 28.64 -6.06
CA ASP A 102 3.23 29.84 -5.52
C ASP A 102 2.20 30.75 -4.84
N GLY A 103 2.51 31.21 -3.62
CA GLY A 103 1.61 32.07 -2.83
C GLY A 103 0.46 31.33 -2.13
N TYR A 104 0.41 30.00 -2.18
CA TYR A 104 -0.65 29.21 -1.55
C TYR A 104 -0.11 28.12 -0.63
N LYS A 105 -0.84 27.88 0.45
CA LYS A 105 -0.68 26.72 1.32
C LYS A 105 -1.75 25.69 0.99
N SER A 106 -1.34 24.47 0.66
CA SER A 106 -2.23 23.34 0.39
C SER A 106 -2.51 22.51 1.64
N GLU A 107 -3.76 22.06 1.77
CA GLU A 107 -4.22 21.06 2.76
C GLU A 107 -5.05 19.99 2.03
N VAL A 108 -4.82 18.72 2.39
CA VAL A 108 -5.55 17.57 1.81
C VAL A 108 -6.39 16.90 2.91
N LYS A 109 -7.69 16.70 2.65
CA LYS A 109 -8.62 15.97 3.53
C LYS A 109 -9.28 14.85 2.75
N GLY A 110 -8.88 13.61 3.02
CA GLY A 110 -9.23 12.48 2.16
C GLY A 110 -8.61 12.70 0.78
N TYR A 111 -9.44 13.03 -0.21
CA TYR A 111 -9.01 13.41 -1.55
C TYR A 111 -9.39 14.85 -1.94
N ASP A 112 -10.01 15.60 -1.04
CA ASP A 112 -10.29 17.01 -1.32
C ASP A 112 -9.08 17.88 -0.97
N ILE A 113 -8.79 18.85 -1.83
CA ILE A 113 -7.65 19.75 -1.71
C ILE A 113 -8.17 21.16 -1.46
N THR A 114 -7.63 21.83 -0.46
CA THR A 114 -7.91 23.24 -0.18
C THR A 114 -6.62 24.05 -0.29
N ASN A 115 -6.60 25.07 -1.15
CA ASN A 115 -5.54 26.09 -1.13
C ASN A 115 -6.00 27.32 -0.39
N THR A 116 -5.22 27.71 0.62
CA THR A 116 -5.40 28.99 1.32
C THR A 116 -4.32 29.95 0.87
N LYS A 117 -4.71 31.17 0.48
CA LYS A 117 -3.74 32.18 0.06
C LYS A 117 -2.89 32.60 1.25
N ILE A 118 -1.56 32.59 1.07
CA ILE A 118 -0.63 33.09 2.06
C ILE A 118 -0.78 34.61 2.05
N LYS A 119 -1.15 35.18 3.20
CA LYS A 119 -1.12 36.63 3.36
C LYS A 119 0.34 36.98 3.60
N ASP A 120 0.90 37.85 2.76
CA ASP A 120 2.15 38.51 3.10
C ASP A 120 1.89 39.26 4.41
N GLU A 121 2.44 38.78 5.53
CA GLU A 121 2.65 39.69 6.64
C GLU A 121 3.57 40.78 6.12
N PRO A 122 3.25 42.07 6.31
CA PRO A 122 4.18 43.12 5.94
C PRO A 122 5.49 42.82 6.65
N ASN A 123 6.52 42.56 5.85
CA ASN A 123 7.90 42.46 6.27
C ASN A 123 8.17 43.54 7.32
N VAL A 124 8.33 43.15 8.57
CA VAL A 124 8.76 44.07 9.62
C VAL A 124 10.16 44.50 9.21
N ASP A 125 10.30 45.76 8.82
CA ASP A 125 11.57 46.38 8.42
C ASP A 125 12.74 45.86 9.28
N PRO A 126 13.82 45.31 8.69
CA PRO A 126 15.05 45.08 9.42
C PRO A 126 15.66 46.43 9.79
N LYS A 127 15.43 46.87 11.03
CA LYS A 127 16.17 48.00 11.59
C LYS A 127 17.60 47.55 11.88
N ASP A 128 18.47 47.79 10.90
CA ASP A 128 19.94 47.65 10.85
C ASP A 128 20.66 48.62 11.84
N PRO A 129 22.01 48.61 12.07
CA PRO A 129 23.09 47.58 12.07
C PRO A 129 23.88 47.52 13.41
N SER A 130 24.88 46.60 13.51
CA SER A 130 26.10 46.60 14.38
C SER A 130 26.09 45.56 15.53
N THR A 131 26.98 44.57 15.65
CA THR A 131 28.44 44.55 15.43
C THR A 131 29.03 43.15 15.13
N ASN A 132 29.84 43.12 14.06
CA ASN A 132 31.14 42.45 13.88
C ASN A 132 31.27 40.89 13.77
N PRO A 133 31.93 40.36 12.71
CA PRO A 133 32.25 38.95 12.55
C PRO A 133 33.61 38.59 13.19
N LYS A 134 33.71 37.38 13.75
CA LYS A 134 35.01 36.75 14.02
C LYS A 134 34.93 35.23 13.81
N ASP A 135 35.41 34.83 12.66
CA ASP A 135 36.09 33.56 12.41
C ASP A 135 37.51 33.96 11.92
N PRO A 136 38.60 33.18 12.02
CA PRO A 136 38.66 31.73 12.21
C PRO A 136 39.69 31.22 13.23
N SER A 137 39.47 30.02 13.78
CA SER A 137 40.58 29.24 14.34
C SER A 137 40.58 27.84 13.75
N THR A 138 41.48 27.69 12.78
CA THR A 138 42.09 26.45 12.30
C THR A 138 42.84 25.71 13.41
N ASP A 139 42.80 24.38 13.38
CA ASP A 139 43.93 23.43 13.19
C ASP A 139 43.80 22.14 14.06
N PRO A 140 44.56 21.05 13.81
CA PRO A 140 44.00 19.74 13.43
C PRO A 140 44.57 18.57 14.28
N LYS A 141 44.41 17.32 13.79
CA LYS A 141 45.00 16.02 14.20
C LYS A 141 44.32 15.29 15.36
N ASP A 142 44.27 13.96 15.40
CA ASP A 142 44.39 12.82 14.46
C ASP A 142 44.01 11.56 15.31
N PRO A 143 44.20 10.29 14.91
CA PRO A 143 43.16 9.28 14.98
C PRO A 143 43.44 8.27 16.11
N SER A 144 42.49 7.38 16.38
CA SER A 144 42.80 6.15 17.11
C SER A 144 42.16 4.95 16.43
N THR A 145 42.92 4.34 15.53
CA THR A 145 43.00 2.89 15.27
C THR A 145 43.58 2.22 16.54
N ASP A 146 43.25 1.03 17.03
CA ASP A 146 43.09 -0.35 16.48
C ASP A 146 42.81 -1.27 17.74
N PRO A 147 42.87 -2.63 17.76
CA PRO A 147 42.40 -3.74 16.90
C PRO A 147 41.54 -4.85 17.61
N LYS A 148 40.90 -5.69 16.78
CA LYS A 148 40.63 -7.17 16.82
C LYS A 148 40.24 -7.96 18.12
N ASN A 149 39.01 -8.51 18.07
CA ASN A 149 38.61 -9.95 17.91
C ASN A 149 39.00 -11.04 18.97
N PRO A 150 38.45 -12.28 18.87
CA PRO A 150 37.14 -12.84 19.26
C PRO A 150 37.24 -13.76 20.49
N ASN A 151 36.11 -14.20 21.06
CA ASN A 151 36.10 -15.51 21.72
C ASN A 151 34.82 -16.32 21.43
N THR A 152 35.07 -17.47 20.81
CA THR A 152 34.21 -18.65 20.65
C THR A 152 34.06 -19.39 21.98
N ASN A 153 32.91 -19.99 22.24
CA ASN A 153 32.88 -21.21 23.03
C ASN A 153 31.90 -22.24 22.46
N THR A 154 32.48 -23.40 22.20
CA THR A 154 31.96 -24.62 21.61
C THR A 154 31.62 -25.61 22.73
N GLY A 155 30.61 -26.46 22.50
CA GLY A 155 30.58 -27.83 23.00
C GLY A 155 29.53 -28.11 24.09
N ASN A 156 28.53 -28.95 23.80
CA ASN A 156 28.73 -30.40 23.74
C ASN A 156 27.50 -31.15 23.18
N ASN A 157 27.83 -32.16 22.37
CA ASN A 157 27.00 -33.24 21.83
C ASN A 157 26.42 -34.15 22.93
N SER A 158 25.27 -34.81 22.67
CA SER A 158 25.25 -36.24 22.27
C SER A 158 23.83 -36.82 22.16
N ASP A 159 23.55 -37.35 20.97
CA ASP A 159 22.91 -38.64 20.62
C ASP A 159 21.83 -39.26 21.50
N SER A 160 20.65 -39.54 20.89
CA SER A 160 20.20 -40.93 20.62
C SER A 160 18.75 -41.06 20.10
N LYS A 161 18.62 -41.66 18.91
CA LYS A 161 17.78 -42.83 18.57
C LYS A 161 16.23 -42.77 18.68
N VAL A 162 15.58 -42.84 17.50
CA VAL A 162 14.16 -43.18 17.19
C VAL A 162 13.99 -44.73 17.26
N PRO A 163 12.83 -45.40 17.60
CA PRO A 163 11.54 -45.39 16.86
C PRO A 163 10.25 -45.73 17.67
N PRO A 164 9.11 -46.15 17.06
CA PRO A 164 7.98 -45.34 16.55
C PRO A 164 6.65 -45.58 17.32
N THR A 165 5.62 -44.73 17.15
CA THR A 165 4.24 -45.07 17.57
C THR A 165 3.16 -44.57 16.60
N THR A 166 2.58 -45.55 15.91
CA THR A 166 1.16 -45.83 15.59
C THR A 166 0.17 -44.68 15.33
N GLU A 167 -0.33 -44.74 14.09
CA GLU A 167 -1.57 -44.21 13.51
C GLU A 167 -2.82 -44.59 14.35
N ASN A 168 -3.76 -43.65 14.54
CA ASN A 168 -5.15 -43.93 14.88
C ASN A 168 -6.07 -42.89 14.21
N ASP A 169 -7.03 -43.43 13.46
CA ASP A 169 -8.07 -42.78 12.66
C ASP A 169 -8.96 -41.76 13.40
N LYS A 170 -9.41 -40.71 12.67
CA LYS A 170 -10.80 -40.12 12.65
C LYS A 170 -10.81 -38.82 11.80
N PRO A 171 -11.85 -38.54 10.97
CA PRO A 171 -11.69 -37.71 9.79
C PRO A 171 -11.54 -36.22 10.10
N THR A 172 -10.55 -35.62 9.45
CA THR A 172 -10.18 -34.21 9.57
C THR A 172 -11.30 -33.30 9.05
N LEU A 173 -11.76 -32.47 9.98
CA LEU A 173 -12.56 -31.27 9.77
C LEU A 173 -11.98 -30.42 8.64
N LEU A 174 -12.88 -29.79 7.87
CA LEU A 174 -12.58 -28.76 6.88
C LEU A 174 -11.48 -27.81 7.41
N PRO A 175 -10.47 -27.42 6.60
CA PRO A 175 -9.46 -26.48 7.05
C PRO A 175 -10.12 -25.15 7.43
N ASN A 176 -9.85 -24.67 8.65
CA ASN A 176 -10.27 -23.34 9.09
C ASN A 176 -9.64 -22.29 8.16
N THR A 177 -10.47 -21.54 7.42
CA THR A 177 -10.06 -20.33 6.71
C THR A 177 -9.81 -19.22 7.72
N GLY A 178 -8.61 -19.21 8.31
CA GLY A 178 -8.16 -18.20 9.25
C GLY A 178 -7.70 -16.94 8.53
N GLY A 179 -8.55 -15.92 8.52
CA GLY A 179 -8.18 -14.53 8.25
C GLY A 179 -8.77 -13.65 9.34
N THR A 180 -7.91 -13.16 10.24
CA THR A 180 -8.26 -12.31 11.38
C THR A 180 -8.98 -11.04 10.92
N SER A 181 -10.18 -10.80 11.43
CA SER A 181 -10.90 -9.54 11.22
C SER A 181 -10.26 -8.42 12.04
N ALA A 182 -9.74 -7.41 11.36
CA ALA A 182 -9.34 -6.16 11.98
C ALA A 182 -10.07 -5.00 11.28
N GLY A 183 -10.93 -4.31 12.03
CA GLY A 183 -11.47 -2.99 11.68
C GLY A 183 -12.81 -2.98 10.94
N MET A 184 -13.91 -2.90 11.70
CA MET A 184 -15.19 -2.40 11.19
C MET A 184 -15.06 -0.94 10.76
N SER A 185 -15.36 -0.65 9.50
CA SER A 185 -15.83 0.67 9.07
C SER A 185 -16.93 0.48 8.03
N SER A 186 -18.11 0.97 8.40
CA SER A 186 -19.44 0.83 7.80
C SER A 186 -19.52 0.81 6.27
N ILE A 187 -20.05 -0.32 5.77
CA ILE A 187 -21.20 -0.49 4.87
C ILE A 187 -21.49 0.65 3.88
N LEU A 188 -21.27 0.38 2.59
CA LEU A 188 -22.27 0.69 1.56
C LEU A 188 -22.32 -0.46 0.53
N GLY A 189 -23.46 -1.15 0.47
CA GLY A 189 -23.80 -2.10 -0.59
C GLY A 189 -23.57 -3.58 -0.25
N GLY A 190 -24.52 -4.18 0.47
CA GLY A 190 -24.46 -5.59 0.84
C GLY A 190 -24.57 -6.53 -0.37
N MET A 191 -23.74 -7.56 -0.35
CA MET A 191 -24.07 -8.87 -0.91
C MET A 191 -23.47 -9.92 0.01
N VAL A 192 -24.31 -10.43 0.91
CA VAL A 192 -24.12 -11.75 1.51
C VAL A 192 -24.35 -12.73 0.37
N LEU A 193 -23.28 -13.17 -0.28
CA LEU A 193 -23.33 -14.28 -1.22
C LEU A 193 -22.52 -15.43 -0.62
N PHE A 194 -23.26 -16.40 -0.08
CA PHE A 194 -22.77 -17.76 0.12
C PHE A 194 -22.41 -18.34 -1.25
N LEU A 195 -21.24 -18.01 -1.78
CA LEU A 195 -20.62 -18.80 -2.84
C LEU A 195 -19.77 -19.84 -2.13
N LEU A 196 -20.42 -20.96 -1.79
CA LEU A 196 -19.73 -22.21 -1.54
C LEU A 196 -18.87 -22.51 -2.78
N GLY A 197 -17.58 -22.18 -2.72
CA GLY A 197 -16.59 -22.54 -3.73
C GLY A 197 -16.54 -24.07 -3.82
N GLY A 198 -17.29 -24.62 -4.77
CA GLY A 198 -17.31 -26.05 -5.02
C GLY A 198 -16.02 -26.46 -5.74
N ILE A 199 -15.24 -27.33 -5.11
CA ILE A 199 -14.12 -28.01 -5.77
C ILE A 199 -14.70 -29.12 -6.65
N LEU A 200 -14.46 -29.05 -7.96
CA LEU A 200 -14.81 -30.11 -8.90
C LEU A 200 -13.62 -31.05 -9.09
N LEU A 201 -13.82 -32.34 -8.78
CA LEU A 201 -12.87 -33.40 -9.06
C LEU A 201 -13.21 -34.05 -10.40
N ALA A 202 -12.32 -33.91 -11.39
CA ALA A 202 -12.41 -34.60 -12.66
C ALA A 202 -11.57 -35.89 -12.64
N ARG A 203 -12.09 -36.98 -13.20
CA ARG A 203 -11.38 -38.26 -13.34
C ARG A 203 -11.22 -38.65 -14.80
N GLN A 204 -10.03 -39.07 -15.19
CA GLN A 204 -9.77 -39.61 -16.53
C GLN A 204 -8.96 -40.91 -16.41
N ARG A 205 -9.39 -41.94 -17.16
CA ARG A 205 -8.69 -43.23 -17.23
C ARG A 205 -7.46 -43.08 -18.10
N ILE A 206 -6.28 -43.45 -17.59
CA ILE A 206 -5.05 -43.48 -18.37
C ILE A 206 -5.13 -44.68 -19.32
N LYS A 207 -5.03 -44.44 -20.64
CA LYS A 207 -5.04 -45.48 -21.67
C LYS A 207 -3.64 -46.07 -21.82
#